data_AF-X6FPB4-F1
#
_entry.id   AF-X6FPB4-F1
#
_cell.length_a   1.000
_cell.length_b   1.000
_cell.length_c   1.000
_cell.angle_alpha   90.00
_cell.angle_beta   90.00
_cell.angle_gamma   90.00
#
_symmetry.space_group_name_H-M   'P 1'
#
loop_
_entity.id
_entity.type
_entity.pdbx_description
1 polymer ?
#
loop_
_entity_poly.entity_id
_entity_poly.type
_entity_poly.pdbx_seq_one_letter_code
_entity_poly.pdbx_strand_id
1 'polypeptide(L)'
;MATGTGVLSDLFSGIVFKRLSPVEVDAVRSNQHEFNGSRPLIELFGREQPQRLDTDFYWMSNAGQLVSERGMLTWYDARARHPTRTEYRLYYYDNSVTRKATAGDTLLIGRKPDKSTFLLIAPSTGAAATRIAWLFGIEVEPGAAFAALDLDAAERSGLSIAFGMDDPEEMSLWQTDQSARLSDEPPELRNSIRILQKRLGEHSNRTAIKALPTFQPEE
;
A
#
# COMPACT_ATOMS: atom_id res chain seq x y z
N MET A 1 27.79 10.68 2.06
CA MET A 1 27.03 11.00 0.84
C MET A 1 25.72 10.24 0.95
N ALA A 2 24.65 10.91 1.36
CA ALA A 2 23.35 10.27 1.61
C ALA A 2 22.63 10.08 0.26
N THR A 3 22.58 8.84 -0.20
CA THR A 3 21.78 8.41 -1.35
C THR A 3 20.31 8.48 -0.95
N GLY A 4 19.54 9.39 -1.57
CA GLY A 4 18.11 9.54 -1.32
C GLY A 4 17.36 8.27 -1.69
N THR A 5 17.09 7.41 -0.71
CA THR A 5 16.27 6.21 -0.85
C THR A 5 14.81 6.63 -1.06
N GLY A 6 14.12 5.93 -1.96
CA GLY A 6 12.69 6.11 -2.17
C GLY A 6 11.94 5.97 -0.85
N VAL A 7 11.45 7.07 -0.32
CA VAL A 7 11.02 7.24 1.08
C VAL A 7 9.87 6.30 1.47
N LEU A 8 9.05 5.88 0.49
CA LEU A 8 7.99 4.90 0.72
C LEU A 8 8.49 3.47 0.90
N SER A 9 9.67 3.13 0.40
CA SER A 9 10.27 1.81 0.58
C SER A 9 10.72 1.56 2.02
N ASP A 10 11.05 2.61 2.78
CA ASP A 10 11.38 2.50 4.21
C ASP A 10 10.12 2.37 5.10
N LEU A 11 8.94 2.68 4.57
CA LEU A 11 7.67 2.62 5.32
C LEU A 11 7.05 1.22 5.34
N PHE A 12 7.43 0.36 4.40
CA PHE A 12 6.84 -0.95 4.21
C PHE A 12 7.92 -2.01 4.04
N SER A 13 7.75 -3.14 4.72
CA SER A 13 8.55 -4.35 4.45
C SER A 13 8.21 -5.00 3.10
N GLY A 14 7.11 -4.58 2.47
CA GLY A 14 6.70 -5.01 1.13
C GLY A 14 5.33 -4.47 0.76
N ILE A 15 5.06 -4.37 -0.54
CA ILE A 15 3.78 -3.85 -1.06
C ILE A 15 3.29 -4.74 -2.21
N VAL A 16 1.98 -5.01 -2.21
CA VAL A 16 1.31 -5.78 -3.25
C VAL A 16 0.21 -4.94 -3.90
N PHE A 17 0.17 -4.99 -5.23
CA PHE A 17 -0.88 -4.42 -6.05
C PHE A 17 -1.68 -5.52 -6.71
N LYS A 18 -3.00 -5.40 -6.70
CA LYS A 18 -3.88 -6.29 -7.45
C LYS A 18 -5.15 -5.55 -7.88
N ARG A 19 -5.76 -6.05 -8.95
CA ARG A 19 -7.09 -5.64 -9.34
C ARG A 19 -8.14 -6.48 -8.60
N LEU A 20 -9.17 -5.85 -8.07
CA LEU A 20 -10.28 -6.52 -7.41
C LEU A 20 -11.16 -7.21 -8.44
N SER A 21 -11.39 -8.50 -8.25
CA SER A 21 -12.31 -9.28 -9.06
C SER A 21 -13.74 -9.16 -8.53
N PRO A 22 -14.79 -9.42 -9.34
CA PRO A 22 -16.17 -9.35 -8.87
C PRO A 22 -16.46 -10.20 -7.64
N VAL A 23 -15.85 -11.38 -7.53
CA VAL A 23 -16.10 -12.32 -6.41
C VAL A 23 -15.55 -11.84 -5.07
N GLU A 24 -14.66 -10.84 -5.08
CA GLU A 24 -13.99 -10.29 -3.89
C GLU A 24 -14.66 -9.03 -3.33
N VAL A 25 -15.65 -8.46 -4.02
CA VAL A 25 -16.23 -7.14 -3.66
C VAL A 25 -17.74 -7.06 -3.88
N ASP A 26 -18.33 -7.92 -4.70
CA ASP A 26 -19.76 -7.91 -4.96
C ASP A 26 -20.51 -8.57 -3.79
N ALA A 27 -20.96 -7.76 -2.84
CA ALA A 27 -21.75 -8.21 -1.69
C ALA A 27 -23.12 -8.81 -2.07
N VAL A 28 -23.63 -8.56 -3.29
CA VAL A 28 -24.89 -9.12 -3.79
C VAL A 28 -24.67 -10.52 -4.39
N ARG A 29 -23.49 -10.78 -4.96
CA ARG A 29 -23.14 -12.07 -5.58
C ARG A 29 -22.25 -12.97 -4.72
N SER A 30 -21.57 -12.42 -3.72
CA SER A 30 -20.55 -13.13 -2.94
C SER A 30 -20.68 -12.81 -1.45
N ASN A 31 -20.97 -13.83 -0.65
CA ASN A 31 -20.88 -13.76 0.81
C ASN A 31 -19.42 -13.72 1.32
N GLN A 32 -18.44 -13.52 0.43
CA GLN A 32 -17.02 -13.66 0.74
C GLN A 32 -16.41 -12.28 0.94
N HIS A 33 -16.22 -11.90 2.22
CA HIS A 33 -15.43 -10.74 2.60
C HIS A 33 -13.94 -11.07 2.56
N GLU A 34 -13.47 -11.60 1.42
CA GLU A 34 -12.15 -12.21 1.30
C GLU A 34 -11.48 -11.82 -0.01
N PHE A 35 -10.26 -11.31 0.07
CA PHE A 35 -9.39 -11.21 -1.08
C PHE A 35 -8.65 -12.54 -1.29
N ASN A 36 -8.56 -12.98 -2.54
CA ASN A 36 -7.81 -14.17 -2.92
C ASN A 36 -6.32 -13.98 -2.63
N GLY A 37 -5.72 -14.94 -1.94
CA GLY A 37 -4.29 -15.00 -1.64
C GLY A 37 -3.48 -15.33 -2.89
N SER A 38 -3.06 -14.30 -3.61
CA SER A 38 -2.14 -14.40 -4.74
C SER A 38 -0.73 -14.76 -4.27
N ARG A 39 0.12 -15.24 -5.17
CA ARG A 39 1.55 -15.51 -4.88
C ARG A 39 2.24 -14.30 -4.22
N PRO A 40 2.07 -13.05 -4.69
CA PRO A 40 2.59 -11.87 -4.00
C PRO A 40 2.11 -11.70 -2.55
N LEU A 41 0.85 -12.00 -2.24
CA LEU A 41 0.35 -11.92 -0.86
C LEU A 41 0.94 -13.02 0.03
N ILE A 42 1.15 -14.22 -0.52
CA ILE A 42 1.84 -15.30 0.18
C ILE A 42 3.30 -14.92 0.45
N GLU A 43 3.98 -14.24 -0.48
CA GLU A 43 5.34 -13.74 -0.28
C GLU A 43 5.37 -12.60 0.76
N LEU A 44 4.39 -11.69 0.74
CA LEU A 44 4.28 -10.58 1.69
C LEU A 44 3.99 -11.01 3.13
N PHE A 45 3.05 -11.94 3.32
CA PHE A 45 2.60 -12.38 4.64
C PHE A 45 3.28 -13.66 5.12
N GLY A 46 3.87 -14.42 4.20
CA GLY A 46 4.38 -15.76 4.47
C GLY A 46 3.25 -16.79 4.57
N ARG A 47 3.62 -18.00 5.00
CA ARG A 47 2.72 -19.14 5.15
C ARG A 47 2.18 -19.33 6.56
N GLU A 48 2.69 -18.58 7.53
CA GLU A 48 2.19 -18.59 8.92
C GLU A 48 0.73 -18.16 8.95
N GLN A 49 -0.10 -18.89 9.70
CA GLN A 49 -1.54 -18.67 9.76
C GLN A 49 -2.16 -19.21 11.06
N PRO A 50 -3.30 -18.64 11.50
CA PRO A 50 -3.87 -17.39 11.03
C PRO A 50 -3.05 -16.19 11.54
N GLN A 51 -2.99 -15.11 10.77
CA GLN A 51 -2.43 -13.82 11.22
C GLN A 51 -3.56 -12.79 11.30
N ARG A 52 -3.66 -12.09 12.43
CA ARG A 52 -4.51 -10.91 12.59
C ARG A 52 -3.67 -9.66 12.40
N LEU A 53 -4.06 -8.82 11.46
CA LEU A 53 -3.28 -7.68 10.99
C LEU A 53 -4.07 -6.40 11.23
N ASP A 54 -3.64 -5.59 12.21
CA ASP A 54 -4.18 -4.24 12.41
C ASP A 54 -3.95 -3.44 11.13
N THR A 55 -5.02 -2.83 10.61
CA THR A 55 -5.01 -2.23 9.28
C THR A 55 -5.59 -0.82 9.28
N ASP A 56 -4.85 0.12 8.70
CA ASP A 56 -5.39 1.41 8.28
C ASP A 56 -5.93 1.29 6.85
N PHE A 57 -7.24 1.45 6.70
CA PHE A 57 -7.97 1.34 5.43
C PHE A 57 -8.19 2.73 4.82
N TYR A 58 -8.04 2.81 3.50
CA TYR A 58 -8.29 4.01 2.72
C TYR A 58 -9.03 3.68 1.41
N TRP A 59 -9.96 4.54 1.02
CA TRP A 59 -10.53 4.56 -0.32
C TRP A 59 -10.41 5.95 -0.92
N MET A 60 -9.94 6.06 -2.17
CA MET A 60 -9.81 7.32 -2.88
C MET A 60 -10.57 7.30 -4.21
N SER A 61 -11.37 8.35 -4.47
CA SER A 61 -12.04 8.55 -5.75
C SER A 61 -11.20 9.38 -6.73
N ASN A 62 -11.52 9.30 -8.02
CA ASN A 62 -10.93 10.18 -9.04
C ASN A 62 -11.24 11.67 -8.84
N ALA A 63 -12.30 11.99 -8.08
CA ALA A 63 -12.64 13.37 -7.72
C ALA A 63 -11.92 13.85 -6.45
N GLY A 64 -11.02 13.03 -5.88
CA GLY A 64 -10.28 13.39 -4.68
C GLY A 64 -11.04 13.20 -3.37
N GLN A 65 -12.15 12.45 -3.36
CA GLN A 65 -12.77 12.05 -2.09
C GLN A 65 -11.90 10.99 -1.42
N LEU A 66 -11.53 11.20 -0.16
CA LEU A 66 -10.82 10.22 0.66
C LEU A 66 -11.72 9.74 1.81
N VAL A 67 -11.84 8.43 1.96
CA VAL A 67 -12.47 7.78 3.10
C VAL A 67 -11.40 6.96 3.82
N SER A 68 -11.40 6.98 5.16
CA SER A 68 -10.42 6.25 5.96
C SER A 68 -11.06 5.59 7.17
N GLU A 69 -10.60 4.39 7.53
CA GLU A 69 -11.07 3.66 8.72
C GLU A 69 -9.96 2.78 9.30
N ARG A 70 -10.04 2.45 10.59
CA ARG A 70 -9.17 1.44 11.20
C ARG A 70 -9.94 0.14 11.37
N GLY A 71 -9.27 -0.97 11.13
CA GLY A 71 -9.87 -2.29 11.33
C GLY A 71 -8.82 -3.38 11.34
N MET A 72 -9.24 -4.58 10.99
CA MET A 72 -8.39 -5.77 11.02
C MET A 72 -8.57 -6.59 9.75
N LEU A 73 -7.48 -7.13 9.23
CA LEU A 73 -7.46 -8.18 8.22
C LEU A 73 -7.07 -9.51 8.88
N THR A 74 -7.52 -10.63 8.32
CA THR A 74 -7.10 -11.96 8.74
C THR A 74 -6.52 -12.75 7.57
N TRP A 75 -5.24 -13.09 7.64
CA TRP A 75 -4.58 -13.96 6.67
C TRP A 75 -4.63 -15.41 7.14
N TYR A 76 -5.15 -16.31 6.31
CA TYR A 76 -5.32 -17.73 6.64
C TYR A 76 -5.46 -18.60 5.39
N ASP A 77 -5.34 -19.91 5.56
CA ASP A 77 -5.63 -20.93 4.56
C ASP A 77 -7.04 -21.48 4.79
N ALA A 78 -7.95 -21.19 3.85
CA ALA A 78 -9.32 -21.69 3.87
C ALA A 78 -9.41 -23.23 3.77
N ARG A 79 -8.30 -23.88 3.39
CA ARG A 79 -8.13 -25.32 3.29
C ARG A 79 -7.12 -25.86 4.31
N ALA A 80 -6.86 -25.16 5.42
CA ALA A 80 -5.89 -25.61 6.44
C ALA A 80 -6.10 -27.04 6.97
N ARG A 81 -7.34 -27.57 6.91
CA ARG A 81 -7.67 -28.96 7.30
C ARG A 81 -7.60 -29.97 6.15
N HIS A 82 -7.38 -29.53 4.92
CA HIS A 82 -7.25 -30.39 3.76
C HIS A 82 -5.83 -30.99 3.72
N PRO A 83 -5.66 -32.30 3.47
CA PRO A 83 -4.37 -32.97 3.62
C PRO A 83 -3.26 -32.47 2.68
N THR A 84 -3.61 -31.93 1.51
CA THR A 84 -2.63 -31.56 0.47
C THR A 84 -2.89 -30.24 -0.25
N ARG A 85 -4.04 -29.60 -0.03
CA ARG A 85 -4.44 -28.40 -0.78
C ARG A 85 -4.41 -27.21 0.15
N THR A 86 -3.79 -26.14 -0.31
CA THR A 86 -3.77 -24.84 0.36
C THR A 86 -4.52 -23.82 -0.47
N GLU A 87 -5.27 -22.95 0.18
CA GLU A 87 -6.05 -21.88 -0.43
C GLU A 87 -6.00 -20.66 0.50
N TYR A 88 -4.93 -19.88 0.36
CA TYR A 88 -4.75 -18.69 1.18
C TYR A 88 -5.73 -17.59 0.80
N ARG A 89 -6.25 -16.90 1.82
CA ARG A 89 -7.21 -15.82 1.69
C ARG A 89 -6.95 -14.75 2.74
N LEU A 90 -7.28 -13.52 2.37
CA LEU A 90 -7.18 -12.35 3.23
C LEU A 90 -8.59 -11.84 3.52
N TYR A 91 -9.12 -12.25 4.66
CA TYR A 91 -10.43 -11.85 5.13
C TYR A 91 -10.41 -10.40 5.62
N TYR A 92 -11.47 -9.65 5.32
CA TYR A 92 -11.71 -8.30 5.80
C TYR A 92 -13.11 -8.20 6.42
N TYR A 93 -13.30 -7.23 7.32
CA TYR A 93 -14.63 -6.89 7.83
C TYR A 93 -15.23 -5.74 7.02
N ASP A 94 -16.56 -5.69 6.94
CA ASP A 94 -17.26 -4.57 6.33
C ASP A 94 -17.03 -3.28 7.12
N ASN A 95 -16.58 -2.26 6.41
CA ASN A 95 -16.32 -0.94 6.94
C ASN A 95 -16.60 0.12 5.85
N SER A 96 -16.48 1.40 6.17
CA SER A 96 -16.79 2.49 5.24
C SER A 96 -15.91 2.51 3.99
N VAL A 97 -14.71 1.92 4.05
CA VAL A 97 -13.77 1.76 2.94
C VAL A 97 -14.10 0.52 2.10
N THR A 98 -14.26 -0.65 2.70
CA THR A 98 -14.53 -1.90 1.97
C THR A 98 -15.88 -1.87 1.27
N ARG A 99 -16.87 -1.16 1.82
CA ARG A 99 -18.16 -0.90 1.15
C ARG A 99 -18.08 0.00 -0.08
N LYS A 100 -16.95 0.71 -0.28
CA LYS A 100 -16.71 1.53 -1.47
C LYS A 100 -15.97 0.78 -2.58
N ALA A 101 -15.45 -0.41 -2.27
CA ALA A 101 -14.70 -1.21 -3.22
C ALA A 101 -15.62 -1.72 -4.35
N THR A 102 -15.16 -1.61 -5.59
CA THR A 102 -15.87 -2.10 -6.76
C THR A 102 -14.99 -3.01 -7.60
N ALA A 103 -15.62 -3.88 -8.39
CA ALA A 103 -14.89 -4.77 -9.27
C ALA A 103 -14.10 -3.95 -10.30
N GLY A 104 -12.83 -4.26 -10.47
CA GLY A 104 -11.92 -3.51 -11.33
C GLY A 104 -11.12 -2.42 -10.62
N ASP A 105 -11.42 -2.09 -9.36
CA ASP A 105 -10.58 -1.20 -8.56
C ASP A 105 -9.18 -1.79 -8.35
N THR A 106 -8.19 -0.91 -8.20
CA THR A 106 -6.86 -1.26 -7.72
C THR A 106 -6.89 -1.34 -6.20
N LEU A 107 -6.44 -2.48 -5.67
CA LEU A 107 -6.14 -2.71 -4.26
C LEU A 107 -4.63 -2.70 -4.08
N LEU A 108 -4.18 -1.87 -3.15
CA LEU A 108 -2.81 -1.80 -2.66
C LEU A 108 -2.78 -2.24 -1.21
N ILE A 109 -1.89 -3.18 -0.89
CA ILE A 109 -1.65 -3.63 0.48
C ILE A 109 -0.15 -3.51 0.78
N GLY A 110 0.20 -2.65 1.74
CA GLY A 110 1.55 -2.51 2.26
C GLY A 110 1.64 -3.10 3.66
N ARG A 111 2.64 -3.96 3.91
CA ARG A 111 2.97 -4.45 5.26
C ARG A 111 4.03 -3.55 5.86
N LYS A 112 3.79 -3.00 7.04
CA LYS A 112 4.74 -2.13 7.75
C LYS A 112 5.76 -2.98 8.54
N PRO A 113 6.93 -2.42 8.92
CA PRO A 113 7.92 -3.13 9.74
C PRO A 113 7.38 -3.65 11.09
N ASP A 114 6.38 -2.97 11.67
CA ASP A 114 5.69 -3.40 12.90
C ASP A 114 4.65 -4.51 12.68
N LYS A 115 4.57 -5.05 11.45
CA LYS A 115 3.61 -6.06 10.95
C LYS A 115 2.17 -5.57 10.76
N SER A 116 1.83 -4.33 11.11
CA SER A 116 0.54 -3.73 10.75
C SER A 116 0.46 -3.49 9.24
N THR A 117 -0.74 -3.25 8.73
CA THR A 117 -1.00 -3.12 7.29
C THR A 117 -1.60 -1.76 6.93
N PHE A 118 -1.25 -1.29 5.76
CA PHE A 118 -1.90 -0.18 5.07
C PHE A 118 -2.65 -0.77 3.87
N LEU A 119 -3.92 -0.42 3.72
CA LEU A 119 -4.74 -0.86 2.60
C LEU A 119 -5.36 0.35 1.92
N LEU A 120 -5.13 0.47 0.61
CA LEU A 120 -5.73 1.53 -0.22
C LEU A 120 -6.48 0.91 -1.40
N ILE A 121 -7.73 1.36 -1.59
CA ILE A 121 -8.56 1.00 -2.74
C ILE A 121 -8.83 2.27 -3.55
N ALA A 122 -8.74 2.17 -4.87
CA ALA A 122 -9.10 3.26 -5.77
C ALA A 122 -9.48 2.73 -7.16
N PRO A 123 -10.15 3.53 -7.99
CA PRO A 123 -10.32 3.22 -9.40
C PRO A 123 -8.99 2.86 -10.06
N SER A 124 -9.00 1.88 -10.97
CA SER A 124 -7.79 1.46 -11.69
C SER A 124 -7.44 2.33 -12.90
N THR A 125 -8.27 3.33 -13.20
CA THR A 125 -8.03 4.35 -14.24
C THR A 125 -8.43 5.73 -13.73
N GLY A 126 -7.89 6.76 -14.38
CA GLY A 126 -8.15 8.17 -14.03
C GLY A 126 -7.17 8.71 -13.00
N ALA A 127 -7.48 9.90 -12.48
CA ALA A 127 -6.54 10.69 -11.69
C ALA A 127 -6.04 9.95 -10.43
N ALA A 128 -6.92 9.27 -9.69
CA ALA A 128 -6.51 8.51 -8.50
C ALA A 128 -5.55 7.37 -8.86
N ALA A 129 -5.81 6.65 -9.95
CA ALA A 129 -4.96 5.57 -10.43
C ALA A 129 -3.56 6.07 -10.80
N THR A 130 -3.47 7.15 -11.60
CA THR A 130 -2.20 7.78 -11.98
C THR A 130 -1.44 8.26 -10.74
N ARG A 131 -2.13 8.73 -9.71
CA ARG A 131 -1.48 9.21 -8.48
C ARG A 131 -1.08 8.10 -7.54
N ILE A 132 -1.78 6.99 -7.50
CA ILE A 132 -1.32 5.80 -6.76
C ILE A 132 -0.13 5.18 -7.46
N ALA A 133 -0.19 5.01 -8.77
CA ALA A 133 0.94 4.61 -9.60
C ALA A 133 2.18 5.47 -9.28
N TRP A 134 2.00 6.78 -9.31
CA TRP A 134 3.05 7.75 -8.99
C TRP A 134 3.51 7.71 -7.52
N LEU A 135 2.60 7.65 -6.54
CA LEU A 135 2.91 7.58 -5.11
C LEU A 135 3.81 6.37 -4.84
N PHE A 136 3.53 5.23 -5.46
CA PHE A 136 4.25 4.00 -5.17
C PHE A 136 5.36 3.68 -6.17
N GLY A 137 5.64 4.60 -7.12
CA GLY A 137 6.68 4.43 -8.13
C GLY A 137 6.45 3.19 -8.99
N ILE A 138 5.22 3.00 -9.49
CA ILE A 138 4.81 1.83 -10.28
C ILE A 138 4.05 2.32 -11.52
N GLU A 139 4.48 1.95 -12.73
CA GLU A 139 3.59 1.95 -13.90
C GLU A 139 2.58 0.81 -13.75
N VAL A 140 1.30 1.17 -13.66
CA VAL A 140 0.21 0.21 -13.63
C VAL A 140 -0.11 -0.18 -15.07
N GLU A 141 0.58 -1.21 -15.59
CA GLU A 141 0.17 -1.86 -16.84
C GLU A 141 -1.18 -2.59 -16.65
N PRO A 142 -2.13 -2.48 -17.60
CA PRO A 142 -3.44 -3.12 -17.49
C PRO A 142 -3.32 -4.65 -17.33
N GLY A 143 -3.59 -5.16 -16.12
CA GLY A 143 -3.66 -6.60 -15.85
C GLY A 143 -2.45 -7.21 -15.13
N ALA A 144 -1.41 -6.42 -14.82
CA ALA A 144 -0.29 -6.91 -14.02
C ALA A 144 -0.58 -6.80 -12.51
N ALA A 145 -0.47 -7.93 -11.79
CA ALA A 145 -0.31 -7.90 -10.33
C ALA A 145 1.17 -7.58 -10.05
N PHE A 146 1.48 -6.31 -9.88
CA PHE A 146 2.84 -5.90 -9.54
C PHE A 146 3.09 -6.14 -8.05
N ALA A 147 4.15 -6.88 -7.75
CA ALA A 147 4.66 -7.04 -6.41
C ALA A 147 5.95 -6.23 -6.33
N ALA A 148 5.93 -5.09 -5.65
CA ALA A 148 7.16 -4.44 -5.22
C ALA A 148 7.61 -5.17 -3.95
N LEU A 149 8.06 -6.42 -4.14
CA LEU A 149 8.66 -7.22 -3.08
C LEU A 149 10.17 -7.05 -3.21
N ASP A 150 10.76 -6.52 -2.15
CA ASP A 150 12.20 -6.57 -1.90
C ASP A 150 13.06 -6.08 -3.08
N LEU A 151 12.66 -4.98 -3.73
CA LEU A 151 13.48 -4.35 -4.76
C LEU A 151 14.81 -4.00 -4.12
N ASP A 152 15.92 -4.44 -4.68
CA ASP A 152 17.23 -3.99 -4.21
C ASP A 152 17.48 -2.53 -4.64
N ALA A 153 18.61 -1.94 -4.24
CA ALA A 153 18.91 -0.56 -4.61
C ALA A 153 19.00 -0.34 -6.14
N ALA A 154 19.37 -1.36 -6.91
CA ALA A 154 19.52 -1.28 -8.36
C ALA A 154 18.17 -1.40 -9.08
N GLU A 155 17.29 -2.29 -8.64
CA GLU A 155 15.94 -2.44 -9.19
C GLU A 155 15.08 -1.21 -8.88
N ARG A 156 15.25 -0.59 -7.70
CA ARG A 156 14.65 0.72 -7.36
C ARG A 156 15.13 1.83 -8.27
N SER A 157 16.42 1.88 -8.56
CA SER A 157 16.99 2.88 -9.48
C SER A 157 16.48 2.68 -10.91
N GLY A 158 16.27 1.43 -11.34
CA GLY A 158 15.69 1.09 -12.63
C GLY A 158 14.22 1.55 -12.76
N LEU A 159 13.42 1.40 -11.71
CA LEU A 159 12.03 1.90 -11.66
C LEU A 159 12.00 3.44 -11.62
N SER A 160 12.84 4.07 -10.81
CA SER A 160 12.98 5.53 -10.76
C SER A 160 13.35 6.10 -12.14
N ILE A 161 14.31 5.49 -12.86
CA ILE A 161 14.68 5.91 -14.22
C ILE A 161 13.57 5.63 -15.24
N ALA A 162 12.94 4.45 -15.18
CA ALA A 162 11.84 4.08 -16.09
C ALA A 162 10.63 5.02 -15.98
N PHE A 163 10.40 5.61 -14.79
CA PHE A 163 9.30 6.54 -14.55
C PHE A 163 9.69 8.03 -14.57
N GLY A 164 10.92 8.36 -14.98
CA GLY A 164 11.41 9.75 -15.02
C GLY A 164 11.46 10.42 -13.64
N MET A 165 11.91 9.66 -12.64
CA MET A 165 12.06 10.02 -11.22
C MET A 165 13.52 9.86 -10.76
N ASP A 166 14.48 10.17 -11.63
CA ASP A 166 15.93 10.07 -11.40
C ASP A 166 16.51 11.32 -10.72
N ASP A 167 15.68 12.31 -10.40
CA ASP A 167 16.05 13.52 -9.66
C ASP A 167 15.78 13.38 -8.14
N PRO A 168 16.84 13.33 -7.30
CA PRO A 168 16.72 13.28 -5.85
C PRO A 168 16.05 14.52 -5.24
N GLU A 169 16.11 15.69 -5.89
CA GLU A 169 15.45 16.90 -5.41
C GLU A 169 13.94 16.83 -5.59
N GLU A 170 13.45 16.30 -6.72
CA GLU A 170 12.02 16.01 -6.93
C GLU A 170 11.48 15.02 -5.88
N MET A 171 12.27 14.01 -5.50
CA MET A 171 11.91 13.07 -4.43
C MET A 171 11.88 13.68 -3.02
N SER A 172 12.76 14.65 -2.74
CA SER A 172 12.77 15.37 -1.45
C SER A 172 11.64 16.41 -1.39
N LEU A 173 11.41 17.13 -2.49
CA LEU A 173 10.29 18.07 -2.63
C LEU A 173 8.95 17.35 -2.51
N TRP A 174 8.89 16.07 -2.90
CA TRP A 174 7.73 15.18 -2.78
C TRP A 174 7.35 14.79 -1.34
N GLN A 175 8.31 14.69 -0.41
CA GLN A 175 7.99 14.55 1.03
C GLN A 175 7.37 15.83 1.59
N THR A 176 7.61 16.95 0.91
CA THR A 176 7.11 18.27 1.27
C THR A 176 5.94 18.66 0.36
N ASP A 177 5.17 19.66 0.76
CA ASP A 177 3.98 20.10 0.02
C ASP A 177 4.28 20.85 -1.31
N GLN A 178 5.50 20.69 -1.85
CA GLN A 178 6.12 21.61 -2.81
C GLN A 178 6.30 21.03 -4.22
N SER A 179 5.80 19.83 -4.53
CA SER A 179 5.93 19.32 -5.91
C SER A 179 5.04 20.08 -6.88
N ALA A 180 5.61 20.51 -8.02
CA ALA A 180 4.87 21.20 -9.08
C ALA A 180 3.68 20.36 -9.58
N ARG A 181 3.87 19.03 -9.65
CA ARG A 181 2.82 18.08 -10.03
C ARG A 181 1.64 18.03 -9.06
N LEU A 182 1.86 18.13 -7.75
CA LEU A 182 0.75 18.26 -6.78
C LEU A 182 0.06 19.62 -6.94
N SER A 183 0.81 20.66 -7.30
CA SER A 183 0.30 22.02 -7.44
C SER A 183 -0.62 22.25 -8.64
N ASP A 184 -0.64 21.32 -9.60
CA ASP A 184 -1.52 21.34 -10.78
C ASP A 184 -2.82 20.54 -10.57
N GLU A 185 -2.93 19.78 -9.48
CA GLU A 185 -4.06 18.91 -9.23
C GLU A 185 -5.31 19.65 -8.77
N PRO A 186 -6.52 19.12 -9.06
CA PRO A 186 -7.74 19.58 -8.43
C PRO A 186 -7.56 19.66 -6.90
N PRO A 187 -8.00 20.75 -6.24
CA PRO A 187 -7.75 20.98 -4.81
C PRO A 187 -8.16 19.79 -3.93
N GLU A 188 -9.27 19.13 -4.24
CA GLU A 188 -9.78 17.99 -3.50
C GLU A 188 -8.82 16.80 -3.57
N LEU A 189 -8.32 16.48 -4.76
CA LEU A 189 -7.40 15.37 -4.97
C LEU A 189 -6.04 15.66 -4.32
N ARG A 190 -5.53 16.89 -4.48
CA ARG A 190 -4.31 17.37 -3.83
C ARG A 190 -4.40 17.20 -2.31
N ASN A 191 -5.49 17.67 -1.70
CA ASN A 191 -5.69 17.57 -0.26
C ASN A 191 -5.73 16.12 0.23
N SER A 192 -6.38 15.24 -0.53
CA SER A 192 -6.44 13.82 -0.20
C SER A 192 -5.08 13.13 -0.30
N ILE A 193 -4.26 13.49 -1.30
CA ILE A 193 -2.88 12.99 -1.40
C ILE A 193 -2.04 13.48 -0.21
N ARG A 194 -2.17 14.75 0.18
CA ARG A 194 -1.47 15.31 1.36
C ARG A 194 -1.84 14.58 2.64
N ILE A 195 -3.12 14.26 2.82
CA ILE A 195 -3.59 13.48 3.97
C ILE A 195 -2.93 12.10 3.96
N LEU A 196 -2.90 11.40 2.82
CA LEU A 196 -2.22 10.11 2.71
C LEU A 196 -0.73 10.20 3.02
N GLN A 197 -0.01 11.16 2.43
CA GLN A 197 1.41 11.37 2.68
C GLN A 197 1.69 11.64 4.16
N LYS A 198 0.90 12.53 4.79
CA LYS A 198 1.03 12.80 6.22
C LYS A 198 0.78 11.56 7.07
N ARG A 199 -0.24 10.76 6.75
CA ARG A 199 -0.53 9.51 7.47
C ARG A 199 0.58 8.48 7.32
N LEU A 200 1.15 8.36 6.12
CA LEU A 200 2.29 7.49 5.84
C LEU A 200 3.55 7.97 6.59
N GLY A 201 3.79 9.28 6.66
CA GLY A 201 4.91 9.89 7.37
C GLY A 201 4.80 9.90 8.90
N GLU A 202 3.61 10.12 9.47
CA GLU A 202 3.35 10.10 10.93
C GLU A 202 3.75 8.76 11.58
N HIS A 203 3.67 7.66 10.82
CA HIS A 203 4.05 6.33 11.30
C HIS A 203 5.56 6.08 11.22
N SER A 204 6.27 6.72 10.28
CA SER A 204 7.74 6.67 10.20
C SER A 204 8.40 7.23 11.46
N ASN A 205 7.86 8.34 11.96
CA ASN A 205 8.44 9.06 13.09
C ASN A 205 8.29 8.31 14.43
N ARG A 206 7.31 7.41 14.55
CA ARG A 206 7.18 6.51 15.72
C ARG A 206 8.26 5.44 15.77
N THR A 207 8.72 4.98 14.61
CA THR A 207 9.83 4.01 14.50
C THR A 207 11.18 4.68 14.79
N ALA A 208 11.36 5.93 14.33
CA ALA A 208 12.58 6.71 14.57
C ALA A 208 12.82 7.08 16.05
N ILE A 209 11.77 7.41 16.81
CA ILE A 209 11.90 7.77 18.25
C ILE A 209 12.34 6.57 19.10
N LYS A 210 12.12 5.32 18.64
CA LYS A 210 12.53 4.12 19.37
C LYS A 210 14.00 3.72 19.14
N ALA A 211 14.71 4.43 18.26
CA ALA A 211 16.08 4.13 17.85
C ALA A 211 17.13 5.17 18.33
N LEU A 212 16.88 5.88 19.43
CA LEU A 212 17.92 6.66 20.10
C LEU A 212 18.68 5.75 21.10
N PRO A 213 19.95 5.42 20.87
CA PRO A 213 20.75 4.74 21.87
C PRO A 213 20.96 5.69 23.07
N THR A 214 20.77 5.15 24.26
CA THR A 214 21.12 5.82 25.52
C THR A 214 22.62 6.09 25.53
N PHE A 215 23.00 7.36 25.44
CA PHE A 215 24.39 7.79 25.56
C PHE A 215 24.87 7.52 26.99
N GLN A 216 25.86 6.66 27.16
CA GLN A 216 26.64 6.55 28.41
C GLN A 216 28.03 7.13 28.14
N PRO A 217 28.49 8.11 28.92
CA PRO A 217 29.84 8.65 28.78
C PRO A 217 30.85 7.66 29.39
N GLU A 218 31.95 7.43 28.69
CA GLU A 218 33.06 6.60 29.15
C GLU A 218 33.88 7.31 30.25
N GLU A 219 34.32 6.54 31.26
CA GLU A 219 35.46 6.84 32.14
C GLU A 219 36.71 6.11 31.64
#